data_AF-A0A1Q9S759-F1
#
_entry.id   AF-A0A1Q9S759-F1
#
_cell.length_a   1.000
_cell.length_b   1.000
_cell.length_c   1.000
_cell.angle_alpha   90.00
_cell.angle_beta   90.00
_cell.angle_gamma   90.00
#
_symmetry.space_group_name_H-M   'P 1'
#
loop_
_entity.id
_entity.type
_entity.pdbx_description
1 polymer ?
#
loop_
_entity_poly.entity_id
_entity_poly.type
_entity_poly.pdbx_seq_one_letter_code
_entity_poly.pdbx_strand_id
1 'polypeptide(L)'
;MRSEAAHGGLNALLLLWPVAEDFPVGGEIDWMEITSDDRQETSFFLHYGADNDQDHGSVRHDSTQWSAYALEWTPEKITAYVNGEEWYSNTDTEKFPPRPMNMTMQLDYFPPAGGPAAMHMDWAMQWALPVSEPAQLSLAPGDPATGQPDDYPDRAPRRLTPGEGVVGR
;
A
#
# COMPACT_ATOMS: atom_id res chain seq x y z
N MET A 1 -5.24 -2.41 -10.08
CA MET A 1 -4.26 -3.39 -9.58
C MET A 1 -4.80 -4.80 -9.84
N ARG A 2 -3.93 -5.77 -10.12
CA ARG A 2 -4.24 -7.20 -10.11
C ARG A 2 -3.13 -7.96 -9.39
N SER A 3 -3.45 -8.81 -8.42
CA SER A 3 -2.47 -9.67 -7.75
C SER A 3 -2.64 -11.11 -8.20
N GLU A 4 -1.55 -11.73 -8.65
CA GLU A 4 -1.55 -13.17 -8.88
C GLU A 4 -1.66 -13.93 -7.56
N ALA A 5 -2.19 -15.14 -7.63
CA ALA A 5 -2.16 -16.08 -6.51
C ALA A 5 -0.72 -16.29 -6.04
N ALA A 6 -0.55 -16.49 -4.73
CA ALA A 6 0.75 -16.80 -4.14
C ALA A 6 0.67 -18.08 -3.31
N HIS A 7 1.82 -18.52 -2.81
CA HIS A 7 1.93 -19.70 -1.98
C HIS A 7 2.70 -19.36 -0.71
N GLY A 8 1.98 -18.87 0.31
CA GLY A 8 2.50 -18.40 1.57
C GLY A 8 3.33 -17.13 1.42
N GLY A 9 3.23 -16.24 2.41
CA GLY A 9 4.27 -15.25 2.69
C GLY A 9 4.58 -14.19 1.65
N LEU A 10 3.90 -14.16 0.51
CA LEU A 10 3.97 -13.06 -0.46
C LEU A 10 2.69 -12.26 -0.34
N ASN A 11 2.76 -11.02 0.13
CA ASN A 11 1.59 -10.20 0.42
C ASN A 11 1.59 -8.98 -0.49
N ALA A 12 0.47 -8.67 -1.13
CA ALA A 12 0.36 -7.48 -1.99
C ALA A 12 -0.25 -6.32 -1.20
N LEU A 13 0.43 -5.17 -1.19
CA LEU A 13 0.04 -4.01 -0.40
C LEU A 13 -0.01 -2.72 -1.21
N LEU A 14 -0.99 -1.89 -0.89
CA LEU A 14 -1.06 -0.47 -1.24
C LEU A 14 -1.27 0.28 0.07
N LEU A 15 -0.30 1.12 0.41
CA LEU A 15 -0.27 1.75 1.73
C LEU A 15 0.21 3.20 1.72
N LEU A 16 -0.16 3.93 2.76
CA LEU A 16 0.38 5.25 3.07
C LEU A 16 1.40 5.10 4.20
N TRP A 17 2.65 5.47 3.92
CA TRP A 17 3.77 5.40 4.86
C TRP A 17 4.19 6.82 5.32
N PRO A 18 4.54 7.06 6.59
CA PRO A 18 4.90 8.40 7.06
C PRO A 18 6.13 8.95 6.34
N VAL A 19 6.02 10.18 5.81
CA VAL A 19 7.15 10.88 5.16
C VAL A 19 8.34 11.06 6.12
N ALA A 20 8.05 11.18 7.42
CA ALA A 20 9.06 11.32 8.47
C ALA A 20 9.79 10.00 8.81
N GLU A 21 9.37 8.86 8.22
CA GLU A 21 9.95 7.53 8.48
C GLU A 21 9.93 7.15 9.99
N ASP A 22 8.88 7.55 10.71
CA ASP A 22 8.78 7.46 12.18
C ASP A 22 7.66 6.54 12.67
N PHE A 23 7.39 5.47 11.92
CA PHE A 23 6.52 4.38 12.37
C PHE A 23 6.96 3.82 13.75
N PRO A 24 6.04 3.50 14.67
CA PRO A 24 4.58 3.52 14.53
C PRO A 24 3.93 4.87 14.84
N VAL A 25 4.66 5.84 15.41
CA VAL A 25 4.11 7.17 15.75
C VAL A 25 3.67 7.95 14.50
N GLY A 26 4.28 7.64 13.35
CA GLY A 26 3.86 7.98 11.99
C GLY A 26 2.43 7.65 11.63
N GLY A 27 1.91 6.57 12.23
CA GLY A 27 0.81 5.79 11.68
C GLY A 27 1.20 5.09 10.38
N GLU A 28 0.27 4.29 9.87
CA GLU A 28 0.31 3.64 8.56
C GLU A 28 -1.13 3.34 8.14
N ILE A 29 -1.42 3.48 6.84
CA ILE A 29 -2.74 3.11 6.30
C ILE A 29 -2.53 2.12 5.17
N ASP A 30 -2.79 0.85 5.44
CA ASP A 30 -2.87 -0.22 4.45
C ASP A 30 -4.29 -0.25 3.90
N TRP A 31 -4.55 0.51 2.84
CA TRP A 31 -5.91 0.53 2.26
C TRP A 31 -6.19 -0.66 1.35
N MET A 32 -5.20 -1.52 1.13
CA MET A 32 -5.33 -2.81 0.48
C MET A 32 -4.16 -3.66 0.95
N GLU A 33 -4.43 -4.66 1.78
CA GLU A 33 -3.49 -5.73 2.10
C GLU A 33 -4.09 -7.09 1.74
N ILE A 34 -3.41 -7.84 0.88
CA ILE A 34 -3.83 -9.18 0.49
C ILE A 34 -2.79 -10.19 0.96
N THR A 35 -3.14 -10.90 2.03
CA THR A 35 -2.35 -12.00 2.58
C THR A 35 -2.86 -13.37 2.16
N SER A 36 -4.11 -13.48 1.71
CA SER A 36 -4.69 -14.77 1.33
C SER A 36 -4.04 -15.31 0.05
N ASP A 37 -3.60 -16.56 0.04
CA ASP A 37 -2.92 -17.18 -1.11
C ASP A 37 -3.78 -17.18 -2.38
N ASP A 38 -5.10 -17.35 -2.21
CA ASP A 38 -6.09 -17.34 -3.29
C ASP A 38 -6.54 -15.94 -3.72
N ARG A 39 -6.10 -14.90 -2.99
CA ARG A 39 -6.40 -13.48 -3.24
C ARG A 39 -7.90 -13.13 -3.20
N GLN A 40 -8.70 -13.90 -2.46
CA GLN A 40 -10.15 -13.72 -2.36
C GLN A 40 -10.61 -12.83 -1.19
N GLU A 41 -9.67 -12.30 -0.42
CA GLU A 41 -9.92 -11.36 0.67
C GLU A 41 -8.93 -10.20 0.58
N THR A 42 -9.41 -8.99 0.85
CA THR A 42 -8.60 -7.79 1.01
C THR A 42 -8.86 -7.21 2.40
N SER A 43 -7.80 -6.88 3.12
CA SER A 43 -7.85 -6.24 4.42
C SER A 43 -7.47 -4.76 4.34
N PHE A 44 -8.00 -4.01 5.30
CA PHE A 44 -7.62 -2.65 5.65
C PHE A 44 -6.95 -2.68 7.02
N PHE A 45 -5.82 -1.99 7.17
CA PHE A 45 -5.24 -1.71 8.47
C PHE A 45 -4.95 -0.21 8.62
N LEU A 46 -5.35 0.34 9.77
CA LEU A 46 -4.92 1.66 10.23
C LEU A 46 -4.09 1.44 11.49
N HIS A 47 -2.78 1.62 11.36
CA HIS A 47 -1.84 1.61 12.47
C HIS A 47 -1.74 2.99 13.09
N TYR A 48 -1.79 3.08 14.43
CA TYR A 48 -1.74 4.36 15.11
C TYR A 48 -1.12 4.28 16.51
N GLY A 49 -0.67 5.44 17.00
CA GLY A 49 -0.12 5.60 18.33
C GLY A 49 1.28 5.00 18.51
N ALA A 50 1.90 5.27 19.65
CA ALA A 50 3.23 4.77 19.96
C ALA A 50 3.25 3.25 20.24
N ASP A 51 2.11 2.69 20.62
CA ASP A 51 1.95 1.27 20.93
C ASP A 51 1.61 0.42 19.69
N ASN A 52 1.50 1.04 18.50
CA ASN A 52 1.12 0.40 17.24
C ASN A 52 -0.23 -0.32 17.33
N ASP A 53 -1.22 0.36 17.91
CA ASP A 53 -2.60 -0.12 17.92
C ASP A 53 -3.15 -0.13 16.49
N GLN A 54 -4.14 -1.00 16.25
CA GLN A 54 -4.69 -1.21 14.92
C GLN A 54 -6.22 -1.12 14.93
N ASP A 55 -6.76 -0.43 13.93
CA ASP A 55 -8.12 -0.64 13.47
C ASP A 55 -8.11 -1.45 12.17
N HIS A 56 -9.11 -2.32 12.01
CA HIS A 56 -9.11 -3.33 10.96
C HIS A 56 -10.49 -3.44 10.29
N GLY A 57 -10.48 -3.65 8.98
CA GLY A 57 -11.63 -4.10 8.21
C GLY A 57 -11.22 -5.11 7.14
N SER A 58 -12.17 -5.89 6.65
CA SER A 58 -11.91 -6.77 5.50
C SER A 58 -13.11 -6.89 4.58
N VAL A 59 -12.84 -7.20 3.32
CA VAL A 59 -13.85 -7.41 2.29
C VAL A 59 -13.48 -8.65 1.47
N ARG A 60 -14.50 -9.47 1.17
CA ARG A 60 -14.34 -10.57 0.22
C ARG A 60 -14.32 -10.00 -1.19
N HIS A 61 -13.21 -10.17 -1.89
CA HIS A 61 -13.01 -9.63 -3.23
C HIS A 61 -12.00 -10.46 -4.02
N ASP A 62 -12.29 -10.76 -5.29
CA ASP A 62 -11.38 -11.50 -6.17
C ASP A 62 -10.29 -10.56 -6.73
N SER A 63 -9.17 -10.49 -6.02
CA SER A 63 -8.06 -9.61 -6.36
C SER A 63 -7.16 -10.18 -7.48
N THR A 64 -7.48 -11.37 -8.00
CA THR A 64 -6.87 -11.92 -9.22
C THR A 64 -7.41 -11.26 -10.50
N GLN A 65 -8.48 -10.48 -10.37
CA GLN A 65 -9.01 -9.64 -11.44
C GLN A 65 -8.54 -8.19 -11.28
N TRP A 66 -8.51 -7.47 -12.41
CA TRP A 66 -8.22 -6.04 -12.39
C TRP A 66 -9.27 -5.29 -11.57
N SER A 67 -8.79 -4.62 -10.52
CA SER A 67 -9.64 -3.89 -9.58
C SER A 67 -9.10 -2.48 -9.34
N ALA A 68 -10.00 -1.51 -9.19
CA ALA A 68 -9.66 -0.15 -8.81
C ALA A 68 -9.82 -0.02 -7.29
N TYR A 69 -8.70 -0.01 -6.57
CA TYR A 69 -8.68 0.31 -5.14
C TYR A 69 -8.47 1.81 -4.97
N ALA A 70 -9.20 2.41 -4.03
CA ALA A 70 -9.04 3.81 -3.70
C ALA A 70 -9.15 4.04 -2.19
N LEU A 71 -8.45 5.08 -1.73
CA LEU A 71 -8.53 5.60 -0.38
C LEU A 71 -8.93 7.07 -0.47
N GLU A 72 -9.98 7.45 0.25
CA GLU A 72 -10.27 8.85 0.53
C GLU A 72 -9.91 9.14 1.99
N TRP A 73 -9.06 10.12 2.20
CA TRP A 73 -8.68 10.58 3.53
C TRP A 73 -8.89 12.10 3.63
N THR A 74 -9.77 12.47 4.55
CA THR A 74 -10.08 13.85 4.92
C THR A 74 -9.79 14.07 6.41
N PRO A 75 -9.78 15.32 6.90
CA PRO A 75 -9.66 15.58 8.34
C PRO A 75 -10.75 14.93 9.21
N GLU A 76 -11.87 14.49 8.61
CA GLU A 76 -13.05 14.00 9.34
C GLU A 76 -13.32 12.50 9.12
N LYS A 77 -12.84 11.92 8.01
CA LYS A 77 -13.15 10.55 7.60
C LYS A 77 -12.03 9.94 6.76
N ILE A 78 -11.75 8.66 7.03
CA ILE A 78 -11.02 7.75 6.14
C ILE A 78 -12.04 6.76 5.56
N THR A 79 -11.99 6.54 4.24
CA THR A 79 -12.86 5.57 3.55
C THR A 79 -12.06 4.80 2.50
N ALA A 80 -12.16 3.48 2.49
CA ALA A 80 -11.57 2.64 1.45
C ALA A 80 -12.65 2.11 0.49
N TYR A 81 -12.26 2.00 -0.78
CA TYR A 81 -13.12 1.57 -1.88
C TYR A 81 -12.46 0.47 -2.70
N VAL A 82 -13.30 -0.41 -3.25
CA VAL A 82 -12.92 -1.36 -4.29
C VAL A 82 -13.97 -1.27 -5.41
N ASN A 83 -13.50 -1.01 -6.64
CA ASN A 83 -14.36 -0.80 -7.81
C ASN A 83 -15.45 0.26 -7.62
N GLY A 84 -15.17 1.30 -6.81
CA GLY A 84 -16.09 2.38 -6.50
C GLY A 84 -17.09 2.10 -5.38
N GLU A 85 -17.07 0.90 -4.79
CA GLU A 85 -17.91 0.54 -3.64
C GLU A 85 -17.12 0.71 -2.33
N GLU A 86 -17.71 1.43 -1.37
CA GLU A 86 -17.18 1.59 -0.02
C GLU A 86 -17.22 0.25 0.73
N TRP A 87 -16.10 -0.13 1.35
CA TRP A 87 -16.02 -1.37 2.14
C TRP A 87 -15.40 -1.18 3.53
N TYR A 88 -14.78 -0.02 3.80
CA TYR A 88 -14.30 0.36 5.12
C TYR A 88 -14.46 1.87 5.32
N SER A 89 -14.77 2.28 6.55
CA SER A 89 -14.86 3.68 6.95
C SER A 89 -14.52 3.88 8.43
N ASN A 90 -13.80 4.94 8.74
CA ASN A 90 -13.49 5.36 10.11
C ASN A 90 -13.58 6.89 10.24
N THR A 91 -14.19 7.37 11.33
CA THR A 91 -14.37 8.80 11.68
C THR A 91 -13.74 9.17 13.02
N ASP A 92 -13.01 8.24 13.64
CA ASP A 92 -12.27 8.44 14.88
C ASP A 92 -10.94 9.10 14.57
N THR A 93 -10.98 10.43 14.50
CA THR A 93 -9.86 11.27 14.06
C THR A 93 -8.63 11.17 14.97
N GLU A 94 -8.77 10.69 16.21
CA GLU A 94 -7.64 10.48 17.12
C GLU A 94 -6.70 9.36 16.64
N LYS A 95 -7.20 8.47 15.78
CA LYS A 95 -6.44 7.37 15.18
C LYS A 95 -5.74 7.74 13.87
N PHE A 96 -6.06 8.89 13.28
CA PHE A 96 -5.57 9.21 11.93
C PHE A 96 -4.08 9.56 11.96
N PRO A 97 -3.32 9.24 10.90
CA PRO A 97 -1.92 9.62 10.82
C PRO A 97 -1.75 11.14 11.04
N PRO A 98 -0.84 11.57 11.92
CA PRO A 98 -0.76 12.98 12.36
C PRO A 98 0.03 13.88 11.40
N ARG A 99 0.52 13.36 10.27
CA ARG A 99 1.47 14.06 9.38
C ARG A 99 1.40 13.55 7.94
N PRO A 100 2.09 14.21 6.97
CA PRO A 100 2.10 13.79 5.57
C PRO A 100 2.59 12.36 5.36
N MET A 101 1.98 11.68 4.38
CA MET A 101 2.26 10.27 4.04
C MET A 101 2.64 10.11 2.57
N ASN A 102 3.52 9.16 2.28
CA ASN A 102 3.91 8.70 0.95
C ASN A 102 3.00 7.55 0.49
N MET A 103 2.44 7.65 -0.72
CA MET A 103 1.81 6.52 -1.39
C MET A 103 2.88 5.48 -1.78
N THR A 104 2.73 4.27 -1.24
CA THR A 104 3.70 3.18 -1.32
C THR A 104 3.02 1.91 -1.82
N MET A 105 3.74 1.11 -2.60
CA MET A 105 3.25 -0.13 -3.21
C MET A 105 4.28 -1.23 -2.94
N GLN A 106 3.85 -2.36 -2.38
CA GLN A 106 4.75 -3.44 -1.97
C GLN A 106 4.23 -4.81 -2.38
N LEU A 107 5.18 -5.70 -2.64
CA LEU A 107 4.97 -7.14 -2.62
C LEU A 107 5.87 -7.70 -1.52
N ASP A 108 5.33 -7.75 -0.31
CA ASP A 108 6.06 -8.11 0.89
C ASP A 108 6.39 -9.59 0.95
N TYR A 109 7.50 -9.88 1.60
CA TYR A 109 7.98 -11.24 1.86
C TYR A 109 8.01 -11.50 3.36
N PHE A 110 7.07 -12.32 3.85
CA PHE A 110 7.02 -12.86 5.21
C PHE A 110 7.21 -14.38 5.16
N PRO A 111 8.40 -14.92 5.46
CA PRO A 111 8.64 -16.35 5.37
C PRO A 111 7.70 -17.17 6.29
N PRO A 112 7.31 -18.39 5.88
CA PRO A 112 7.69 -19.08 4.65
C PRO A 112 6.88 -18.63 3.43
N ALA A 113 7.56 -18.52 2.27
CA ALA A 113 6.92 -18.30 0.98
C ALA A 113 7.47 -19.25 -0.09
N GLY A 114 6.66 -19.51 -1.11
CA GLY A 114 7.01 -20.39 -2.22
C GLY A 114 6.47 -19.91 -3.57
N GLY A 115 7.13 -20.35 -4.63
CA GLY A 115 6.73 -20.07 -6.01
C GLY A 115 6.86 -18.60 -6.42
N PRO A 116 6.59 -18.29 -7.69
CA PRO A 116 6.49 -16.92 -8.15
C PRO A 116 5.14 -16.30 -7.74
N ALA A 117 5.13 -14.99 -7.52
CA ALA A 117 3.92 -14.17 -7.50
C ALA A 117 4.23 -12.83 -8.16
N ALA A 118 3.20 -12.17 -8.67
CA ALA A 118 3.33 -10.84 -9.25
C ALA A 118 2.15 -9.96 -8.84
N MET A 119 2.47 -8.71 -8.49
CA MET A 119 1.52 -7.62 -8.34
C MET A 119 1.62 -6.74 -9.59
N HIS A 120 0.49 -6.54 -10.26
CA HIS A 120 0.41 -5.76 -11.50
C HIS A 120 -0.31 -4.44 -11.27
N MET A 121 0.30 -3.36 -11.75
CA MET A 121 -0.25 -2.01 -11.69
C MET A 121 -0.34 -1.41 -13.08
N ASP A 122 -1.51 -0.86 -13.40
CA ASP A 122 -1.76 -0.18 -14.67
C ASP A 122 -1.51 1.33 -14.51
N TRP A 123 -2.17 1.94 -13.52
CA TRP A 123 -2.01 3.35 -13.17
C TRP A 123 -2.14 3.56 -11.67
N ALA A 124 -1.61 4.69 -11.20
CA ALA A 124 -1.84 5.23 -9.87
C ALA A 124 -2.02 6.75 -9.99
N MET A 125 -2.93 7.31 -9.21
CA MET A 125 -3.18 8.74 -9.16
C MET A 125 -3.41 9.16 -7.71
N GLN A 126 -2.97 10.36 -7.38
CA GLN A 126 -3.14 10.96 -6.06
C GLN A 126 -3.57 12.41 -6.24
N TRP A 127 -4.53 12.84 -5.42
CA TRP A 127 -4.99 14.21 -5.33
C TRP A 127 -4.87 14.67 -3.89
N ALA A 128 -4.50 15.95 -3.72
CA ALA A 128 -4.46 16.58 -2.41
C ALA A 128 -5.73 17.41 -2.20
N LEU A 129 -6.23 17.43 -0.97
CA LEU A 129 -7.23 18.42 -0.60
C LEU A 129 -6.58 19.81 -0.64
N PRO A 130 -7.34 20.90 -0.87
CA PRO A 130 -6.79 22.26 -0.85
C PRO A 130 -6.09 22.62 0.47
N VAL A 131 -6.46 21.94 1.57
CA VAL A 131 -5.91 22.14 2.92
C VAL A 131 -4.72 21.23 3.23
N SER A 132 -4.40 20.28 2.36
CA SER A 132 -3.31 19.33 2.60
C SER A 132 -1.94 19.98 2.40
N GLU A 133 -0.99 19.63 3.26
CA GLU A 133 0.42 19.81 2.97
C GLU A 133 0.87 18.74 1.96
N PRO A 134 1.42 19.12 0.79
CA PRO A 134 1.90 18.13 -0.17
C PRO A 134 3.04 17.31 0.44
N ALA A 135 2.89 15.99 0.42
CA ALA A 135 4.01 15.10 0.71
C ALA A 135 5.14 15.36 -0.30
N GLN A 136 6.34 15.60 0.23
CA GLN A 136 7.55 15.61 -0.58
C GLN A 136 8.18 14.23 -0.42
N LEU A 137 8.47 13.57 -1.54
CA LEU A 137 9.15 12.28 -1.54
C LEU A 137 10.44 12.39 -0.72
N SER A 138 10.57 11.54 0.29
CA SER A 138 11.76 11.42 1.13
C SER A 138 12.94 10.84 0.35
N LEU A 139 12.67 10.09 -0.73
CA LEU A 139 13.65 9.42 -1.58
C LEU A 139 13.82 10.13 -2.92
N ALA A 140 15.07 10.31 -3.35
CA ALA A 140 15.36 10.79 -4.68
C ALA A 140 15.05 9.70 -5.73
N PRO A 141 14.75 10.07 -6.99
CA PRO A 141 14.58 9.08 -8.06
C PRO A 141 15.79 8.14 -8.18
N GLY A 142 15.56 6.85 -7.90
CA GLY A 142 16.58 5.80 -7.96
C GLY A 142 17.22 5.43 -6.62
N ASP A 143 16.84 6.08 -5.53
CA ASP A 143 17.20 5.62 -4.18
C ASP A 143 16.54 4.27 -3.89
N PRO A 144 17.21 3.40 -3.10
CA PRO A 144 16.63 2.13 -2.72
C PRO A 144 15.33 2.34 -1.95
N ALA A 145 14.33 1.51 -2.23
CA ALA A 145 13.15 1.44 -1.38
C ALA A 145 13.60 1.13 0.06
N THR A 146 12.99 1.77 1.04
CA THR A 146 13.36 1.62 2.47
C THR A 146 12.97 0.28 3.07
N GLY A 147 12.36 -0.62 2.29
CA GLY A 147 11.92 -1.95 2.72
C GLY A 147 12.98 -3.05 2.53
N GLN A 148 13.37 -3.66 3.65
CA GLN A 148 14.14 -4.92 3.79
C GLN A 148 15.67 -4.88 3.53
N PRO A 149 16.45 -4.02 4.22
CA PRO A 149 17.91 -4.08 4.17
C PRO A 149 18.50 -5.33 4.86
N ASP A 150 17.79 -5.96 5.79
CA ASP A 150 18.33 -7.08 6.57
C ASP A 150 18.46 -8.38 5.76
N ASP A 151 17.44 -8.71 4.95
CA ASP A 151 17.43 -9.94 4.16
C ASP A 151 18.07 -9.77 2.78
N TYR A 152 18.02 -8.57 2.21
CA TYR A 152 18.51 -8.29 0.86
C TYR A 152 19.23 -6.93 0.75
N PRO A 153 20.33 -6.72 1.49
CA PRO A 153 21.03 -5.43 1.55
C PRO A 153 21.53 -4.93 0.18
N ASP A 154 21.71 -5.85 -0.78
CA ASP A 154 22.24 -5.55 -2.12
C ASP A 154 21.15 -5.28 -3.18
N ARG A 155 19.86 -5.41 -2.83
CA ARG A 155 18.77 -5.17 -3.80
C ARG A 155 18.56 -3.66 -3.98
N ALA A 156 18.97 -3.14 -5.13
CA ALA A 156 18.54 -1.83 -5.62
C ALA A 156 17.30 -1.96 -6.54
N PRO A 157 16.38 -0.99 -6.56
CA PRO A 157 15.31 -0.93 -7.54
C PRO A 157 15.86 -1.07 -8.95
N ARG A 158 15.23 -1.90 -9.78
CA ARG A 158 15.61 -2.04 -11.18
C ARG A 158 15.43 -0.69 -11.87
N ARG A 159 16.53 -0.10 -12.35
CA ARG A 159 16.47 1.09 -13.21
C ARG A 159 15.65 0.73 -14.45
N LEU A 160 14.49 1.38 -14.63
CA LEU A 160 13.72 1.26 -15.85
C LEU A 160 14.54 1.84 -17.01
N THR A 161 14.89 1.00 -17.98
CA THR A 161 15.50 1.43 -19.22
C THR A 161 14.43 2.04 -20.13
N PRO A 162 14.62 3.27 -20.67
CA PRO A 162 13.65 3.84 -21.60
C PRO A 162 13.42 2.90 -22.78
N GLY A 163 12.18 2.43 -22.96
CA GLY A 163 11.78 1.54 -24.07
C GLY A 163 11.21 0.18 -23.68
N GLU A 164 11.29 -0.24 -22.41
CA GLU A 164 10.75 -1.55 -21.98
C GLU A 164 9.23 -1.56 -21.69
N GLY A 165 8.54 -0.41 -21.81
CA GLY A 165 7.10 -0.27 -21.52
C GLY A 165 6.18 -0.10 -22.75
N VAL A 166 6.72 -0.14 -23.98
CA VAL A 166 5.89 -0.02 -25.20
C VAL A 166 5.91 -1.33 -25.96
N VAL A 167 5.08 -2.28 -25.51
CA VAL A 167 4.62 -3.36 -26.38
C VAL A 167 3.24 -2.95 -26.88
N GLY A 168 3.18 -2.52 -28.14
CA GLY A 168 2.07 -2.73 -29.08
C GLY A 168 0.69 -2.17 -28.71
N ARG A 169 0.18 -1.30 -29.59
CA ARG A 169 -1.22 -0.87 -29.70
C ARG A 169 -2.23 -2.01 -29.64
#